data_AF-A0AAW9B964-F1
#
_entry.id   AF-A0AAW9B964-F1
#
_cell.length_a   1.000
_cell.length_b   1.000
_cell.length_c   1.000
_cell.angle_alpha   90.00
_cell.angle_beta   90.00
_cell.angle_gamma   90.00
#
_symmetry.space_group_name_H-M   'P 1'
#
loop_
_entity.id
_entity.type
_entity.pdbx_description
1 polymer ?
#
loop_
_entity_poly.entity_id
_entity_poly.type
_entity_poly.pdbx_seq_one_letter_code
_entity_poly.pdbx_strand_id
1 'polypeptide(L)'
;ISKQQLLEVTEEQWQKLGFPKSSRQQWITQLSFIFPSIKNGDELTYVTDGDKGQIIYRQAGTKTQKMVGEITDERMNDAFLSIWLSPKTEFPKLRKQLIGQVRR
;
A
#
# COMPACT_ATOMS: atom_id res chain seq x y z
N ILE A 1 6.37 -7.60 11.32
CA ILE A 1 6.94 -6.64 10.35
C ILE A 1 6.94 -5.27 11.00
N SER A 2 8.12 -4.65 11.13
CA SER A 2 8.21 -3.31 11.71
C SER A 2 7.67 -2.25 10.74
N LYS A 3 7.25 -1.10 11.28
CA LYS A 3 6.89 0.08 10.50
C LYS A 3 7.99 0.46 9.50
N GLN A 4 9.25 0.41 9.93
CA GLN A 4 10.40 0.75 9.10
C GLN A 4 10.54 -0.21 7.91
N GLN A 5 10.36 -1.52 8.16
CA GLN A 5 10.38 -2.52 7.09
C GLN A 5 9.25 -2.30 6.07
N LEU A 6 8.05 -1.89 6.51
CA LEU A 6 6.95 -1.56 5.58
C LEU A 6 7.30 -0.37 4.68
N LEU A 7 7.90 0.67 5.25
CA LEU A 7 8.32 1.85 4.49
C LEU A 7 9.41 1.49 3.48
N GLU A 8 10.43 0.73 3.89
CA GLU A 8 11.52 0.28 3.02
C GLU A 8 11.02 -0.55 1.85
N VAL A 9 10.18 -1.55 2.10
CA VAL A 9 9.62 -2.39 1.04
C VAL A 9 8.75 -1.56 0.09
N THR A 10 7.94 -0.64 0.61
CA THR A 10 7.09 0.23 -0.23
C THR A 10 7.95 1.13 -1.14
N GLU A 11 9.03 1.70 -0.59
CA GLU A 11 9.98 2.54 -1.32
C GLU A 11 10.69 1.76 -2.44
N GLU A 12 11.09 0.52 -2.15
CA GLU A 12 11.72 -0.41 -3.08
C GLU A 12 10.76 -0.80 -4.21
N GLN A 13 9.50 -1.11 -3.91
CA GLN A 13 8.50 -1.41 -4.94
C GLN A 13 8.32 -0.23 -5.90
N TRP A 14 8.21 0.99 -5.37
CA TRP A 14 8.14 2.17 -6.22
C TRP A 14 9.42 2.43 -7.02
N GLN A 15 10.59 2.10 -6.47
CA GLN A 15 11.86 2.18 -7.20
C GLN A 15 11.83 1.26 -8.43
N LYS A 16 11.41 0.01 -8.25
CA LYS A 16 11.33 -0.99 -9.32
C LYS A 16 10.29 -0.63 -10.38
N LEU A 17 9.20 0.01 -9.98
CA LEU A 17 8.19 0.53 -10.89
C LEU A 17 8.66 1.79 -11.66
N GLY A 18 9.79 2.38 -11.28
CA GLY A 18 10.40 3.52 -11.97
C GLY A 18 9.89 4.88 -11.52
N PHE A 19 9.24 4.99 -10.35
CA PHE A 19 8.78 6.28 -9.84
C PHE A 19 9.98 7.18 -9.47
N PRO A 20 9.91 8.50 -9.74
CA PRO A 20 11.00 9.43 -9.44
C PRO A 20 11.36 9.42 -7.95
N LYS A 21 12.67 9.47 -7.65
CA LYS A 21 13.17 9.46 -6.26
C LYS A 21 12.54 10.58 -5.40
N SER A 22 12.36 11.78 -5.96
CA SER A 22 11.74 12.91 -5.25
C SER A 22 10.31 12.61 -4.81
N SER A 23 9.47 12.06 -5.71
CA SER A 23 8.10 11.66 -5.38
C SER A 23 8.08 10.55 -4.34
N ARG A 24 8.91 9.51 -4.51
CA ARG A 24 9.00 8.39 -3.55
C ARG A 24 9.38 8.87 -2.15
N GLN A 25 10.38 9.75 -2.03
CA GLN A 25 10.79 10.29 -0.73
C GLN A 25 9.66 11.08 -0.06
N GLN A 26 8.97 11.94 -0.80
CA GLN A 26 7.83 12.69 -0.28
C GLN A 26 6.73 11.75 0.23
N TRP A 27 6.36 10.75 -0.55
CA TRP A 27 5.30 9.81 -0.20
C TRP A 27 5.69 8.90 0.98
N ILE A 28 6.95 8.46 1.06
CA ILE A 28 7.45 7.70 2.22
C ILE A 28 7.42 8.53 3.50
N THR A 29 7.77 9.82 3.43
CA THR A 29 7.62 10.71 4.59
C THR A 29 6.17 10.76 5.06
N GLN A 30 5.19 10.86 4.15
CA GLN A 30 3.78 10.85 4.52
C GLN A 30 3.36 9.51 5.14
N LEU A 31 3.70 8.37 4.51
CA LEU A 31 3.40 7.04 5.04
C LEU A 31 4.06 6.79 6.39
N SER A 32 5.20 7.42 6.68
CA SER A 32 5.85 7.32 7.98
C SER A 32 5.02 7.90 9.11
N PHE A 33 4.01 8.74 8.87
CA PHE A 33 3.09 9.17 9.91
C PHE A 33 1.86 8.26 10.05
N ILE A 34 1.58 7.45 9.02
CA ILE A 34 0.36 6.63 8.92
C ILE A 34 0.60 5.18 9.33
N PHE A 35 1.70 4.58 8.84
CA PHE A 35 1.93 3.15 9.01
C PHE A 35 2.19 2.77 10.47
N PRO A 36 1.46 1.79 11.02
CA PRO A 36 1.81 1.14 12.27
C PRO A 36 2.88 0.05 12.04
N SER A 37 3.33 -0.59 13.11
CA SER A 37 4.00 -1.90 12.99
C SER A 37 2.95 -3.01 12.98
N ILE A 38 3.17 -4.07 12.19
CA ILE A 38 2.22 -5.15 11.95
C ILE A 38 2.76 -6.46 12.54
N LYS A 39 1.99 -7.11 13.40
CA LYS A 39 2.30 -8.44 13.96
C LYS A 39 1.54 -9.51 13.19
N ASN A 40 1.87 -10.77 13.48
CA ASN A 40 1.17 -11.89 12.86
C ASN A 40 -0.32 -11.86 13.26
N GLY A 41 -1.20 -11.91 12.25
CA GLY A 41 -2.65 -11.83 12.42
C GLY A 41 -3.22 -10.41 12.45
N ASP A 42 -2.38 -9.38 12.51
CA ASP A 42 -2.83 -8.00 12.30
C ASP A 42 -3.11 -7.77 10.81
N GLU A 43 -4.02 -6.85 10.51
CA GLU A 43 -4.37 -6.48 9.14
C GLU A 43 -4.20 -4.99 8.89
N LEU A 44 -3.66 -4.68 7.71
CA LEU A 44 -3.59 -3.34 7.16
C LEU A 44 -4.34 -3.34 5.83
N THR A 45 -5.44 -2.60 5.78
CA THR A 45 -6.34 -2.54 4.62
C THR A 45 -6.26 -1.16 4.00
N TYR A 46 -6.08 -1.11 2.68
CA TYR A 46 -6.17 0.12 1.91
C TYR A 46 -7.50 0.16 1.16
N VAL A 47 -8.25 1.25 1.30
CA VAL A 47 -9.54 1.47 0.63
C VAL A 47 -9.47 2.79 -0.11
N THR A 48 -9.87 2.82 -1.37
CA THR A 48 -9.78 4.01 -2.24
C THR A 48 -11.02 4.11 -3.13
N ASP A 49 -11.38 5.34 -3.47
CA ASP A 49 -12.42 5.65 -4.46
C ASP A 49 -11.86 5.84 -5.88
N GLY A 50 -10.55 5.77 -6.04
CA GLY A 50 -9.84 6.04 -7.30
C GLY A 50 -9.00 7.32 -7.25
N ASP A 51 -9.44 8.33 -6.48
CA ASP A 51 -8.76 9.62 -6.38
C ASP A 51 -8.01 9.75 -5.04
N LYS A 52 -8.63 9.27 -3.97
CA LYS A 52 -8.10 9.31 -2.59
C LYS A 52 -8.31 7.97 -1.91
N GLY A 53 -7.50 7.71 -0.89
CA GLY A 53 -7.58 6.48 -0.13
C GLY A 53 -7.38 6.65 1.36
N GLN A 54 -7.73 5.61 2.11
CA GLN A 54 -7.60 5.52 3.55
C GLN A 54 -6.94 4.19 3.94
N ILE A 55 -6.14 4.24 4.98
CA ILE A 55 -5.49 3.06 5.56
C ILE A 55 -6.19 2.73 6.87
N ILE A 56 -6.70 1.52 6.94
CA ILE A 56 -7.41 0.97 8.08
C ILE A 56 -6.55 -0.13 8.70
N TYR A 57 -6.36 -0.07 10.00
CA TYR A 57 -5.65 -1.08 10.77
C TYR A 57 -6.62 -1.88 11.65
N ARG A 58 -6.42 -3.21 11.70
CA ARG A 58 -7.10 -4.09 12.64
C ARG A 58 -6.09 -4.93 13.39
N GLN A 59 -6.13 -4.88 14.71
CA GLN A 59 -5.30 -5.74 15.55
C GLN A 59 -5.87 -7.16 15.60
N ALA A 60 -5.00 -8.16 15.57
CA ALA A 60 -5.34 -9.57 15.70
C ALA A 60 -6.21 -9.83 16.95
N GLY A 61 -7.26 -10.65 16.79
CA GLY A 61 -8.18 -10.98 17.87
C GLY A 61 -9.18 -9.89 18.24
N THR A 62 -9.18 -8.75 17.54
CA THR A 62 -10.15 -7.66 17.75
C THR A 62 -11.14 -7.58 16.59
N LYS A 63 -12.36 -7.10 16.88
CA LYS A 63 -13.37 -6.76 15.86
C LYS A 63 -13.31 -5.28 15.44
N THR A 64 -12.58 -4.47 16.19
CA THR A 64 -12.53 -3.02 15.99
C THR A 64 -11.48 -2.69 14.95
N GLN A 65 -11.90 -1.97 13.92
CA GLN A 65 -11.01 -1.36 12.93
C GLN A 65 -10.76 0.10 13.28
N LYS A 66 -9.56 0.59 12.97
CA LYS A 66 -9.19 2.00 13.17
C LYS A 66 -8.62 2.57 11.88
N MET A 67 -9.16 3.69 11.41
CA MET A 67 -8.52 4.50 10.38
C MET A 67 -7.23 5.11 10.96
N VAL A 68 -6.10 4.82 10.34
CA VAL A 68 -4.78 5.29 10.80
C VAL A 68 -4.20 6.41 9.93
N GLY A 69 -4.79 6.65 8.76
CA GLY A 69 -4.48 7.81 7.94
C GLY A 69 -5.14 7.77 6.58
N GLU A 70 -4.96 8.86 5.84
CA GLU A 70 -5.52 9.09 4.51
C GLU A 70 -4.43 9.51 3.53
N ILE A 71 -4.65 9.19 2.26
CA ILE A 71 -3.84 9.59 1.11
C ILE A 71 -4.75 10.42 0.21
N THR A 72 -4.49 11.72 0.13
CA THR A 72 -5.30 12.67 -0.66
C THR A 72 -4.62 13.13 -1.95
N ASP A 73 -3.34 12.81 -2.14
CA ASP A 73 -2.63 13.02 -3.42
C ASP A 73 -2.96 11.86 -4.36
N GLU A 74 -3.72 12.13 -5.42
CA GLU A 74 -4.12 11.17 -6.46
C GLU A 74 -2.90 10.44 -7.05
N ARG A 75 -1.78 11.16 -7.27
CA ARG A 75 -0.56 10.54 -7.81
C ARG A 75 0.04 9.53 -6.84
N MET A 76 -0.08 9.78 -5.54
CA MET A 76 0.34 8.85 -4.51
C MET A 76 -0.63 7.66 -4.41
N ASN A 77 -1.93 7.92 -4.50
CA ASN A 77 -2.98 6.89 -4.55
C ASN A 77 -2.71 5.90 -5.70
N ASP A 78 -2.49 6.41 -6.91
CA ASP A 78 -2.14 5.63 -8.09
C ASP A 78 -0.82 4.87 -7.92
N ALA A 79 0.21 5.54 -7.40
CA ALA A 79 1.50 4.92 -7.16
C ALA A 79 1.38 3.76 -6.16
N PHE A 80 0.58 3.92 -5.11
CA PHE A 80 0.38 2.89 -4.10
C PHE A 80 -0.37 1.68 -4.67
N LEU A 81 -1.47 1.88 -5.41
CA LEU A 81 -2.18 0.80 -6.10
C LEU A 81 -1.31 0.08 -7.14
N SER A 82 -0.41 0.81 -7.79
CA SER A 82 0.49 0.28 -8.82
C SER A 82 1.41 -0.84 -8.29
N ILE A 83 1.67 -0.89 -6.98
CA ILE A 83 2.43 -1.99 -6.35
C ILE A 83 1.82 -3.35 -6.69
N TRP A 84 0.49 -3.46 -6.76
CA TRP A 84 -0.21 -4.70 -7.07
C TRP A 84 -0.77 -4.75 -8.50
N LEU A 85 -1.22 -3.62 -9.04
CA LEU A 85 -1.98 -3.58 -10.29
C LEU A 85 -1.12 -3.30 -11.52
N SER A 86 0.08 -2.73 -11.35
CA SER A 86 0.97 -2.42 -12.47
C SER A 86 1.37 -3.70 -13.23
N PRO A 87 1.41 -3.69 -14.57
CA PRO A 87 1.96 -4.82 -15.33
C PRO A 87 3.44 -5.12 -14.99
N LYS A 88 4.15 -4.17 -14.36
CA LYS A 88 5.54 -4.31 -13.90
C LYS A 88 5.67 -4.73 -12.43
N THR A 89 4.57 -5.10 -11.76
CA THR A 89 4.58 -5.57 -10.36
C THR A 89 5.42 -6.84 -10.19
N GLU A 90 6.07 -6.98 -9.03
CA GLU A 90 6.73 -8.21 -8.62
C GLU A 90 5.74 -9.31 -8.18
N PHE A 91 4.44 -9.01 -8.15
CA PHE A 91 3.37 -9.93 -7.73
C PHE A 91 2.44 -10.33 -8.90
N PRO A 92 2.93 -10.93 -10.01
CA PRO A 92 2.15 -11.14 -11.23
C PRO A 92 0.95 -12.09 -11.04
N LYS A 93 1.05 -13.08 -10.14
CA LYS A 93 -0.06 -13.99 -9.82
C LYS A 93 -1.20 -13.25 -9.12
N LEU A 94 -0.87 -12.46 -8.09
CA LEU A 94 -1.84 -11.65 -7.33
C LEU A 94 -2.50 -10.62 -8.24
N ARG A 95 -1.73 -9.95 -9.10
CA ARG A 95 -2.27 -9.02 -10.10
C ARG A 95 -3.37 -9.65 -10.93
N LYS A 96 -3.11 -10.83 -11.53
CA LYS A 96 -4.10 -11.54 -12.37
C LYS A 96 -5.40 -11.83 -11.63
N GLN A 97 -5.33 -12.14 -10.33
CA GLN A 97 -6.50 -12.34 -9.49
C GLN A 97 -7.28 -11.03 -9.29
N LEU A 98 -6.58 -9.94 -8.97
CA LEU A 98 -7.20 -8.63 -8.74
C LEU A 98 -7.88 -8.04 -9.97
N ILE A 99 -7.32 -8.24 -11.18
CA ILE A 99 -7.89 -7.72 -12.43
C ILE A 99 -8.85 -8.70 -13.14
N GLY A 100 -9.24 -9.79 -12.49
CA GLY A 100 -10.17 -10.77 -13.06
C GLY A 100 -9.62 -11.56 -14.26
N GLN A 101 -8.30 -11.59 -14.46
CA GLN A 101 -7.65 -12.38 -15.51
C GLN A 101 -7.45 -13.86 -15.13
N VAL A 102 -7.80 -14.25 -13.90
CA VAL A 102 -8.01 -15.68 -13.57
C VAL A 102 -9.41 -16.05 -14.04
N ARG A 103 -9.59 -16.18 -15.36
CA ARG A 103 -10.71 -16.94 -15.90
C ARG A 103 -10.47 -18.42 -15.62
N ARG A 104 -11.55 -19.09 -15.19
CA ARG A 104 -11.65 -20.53 -14.90
C ARG A 104 -11.08 -21.39 -16.02
#